data_AF-A0A5N9BP99-F1
#
_entry.id   AF-A0A5N9BP99-F1
#
_cell.length_a   1.000
_cell.length_b   1.000
_cell.length_c   1.000
_cell.angle_alpha   90.00
_cell.angle_beta   90.00
_cell.angle_gamma   90.00
#
_symmetry.space_group_name_H-M   'P 1'
#
loop_
_entity.id
_entity.type
_entity.pdbx_description
1 polymer ?
#
loop_
_entity_poly.entity_id
_entity_poly.type
_entity_poly.pdbx_seq_one_letter_code
_entity_poly.pdbx_strand_id
1 'polypeptide(L)' 'MADIFVLGGGTPTPTSERFGSSHALRIGDELLMFDCGPAATHKLVKAGLFPTQV' A
#
# COMPACT_ATOMS: atom_id res chain seq x y z
N MET A 1 13.20 -12.31 6.68
CA MET A 1 12.53 -11.22 7.41
C MET A 1 11.54 -10.58 6.44
N ALA A 2 10.40 -10.10 6.93
CA ALA A 2 9.35 -9.54 6.08
C ALA A 2 8.96 -8.16 6.59
N ASP A 3 8.81 -7.20 5.67
CA ASP A 3 8.43 -5.83 5.97
C ASP A 3 7.01 -5.54 5.46
N ILE A 4 6.19 -4.92 6.30
CA ILE A 4 4.83 -4.50 5.94
C ILE A 4 4.79 -2.98 5.82
N PHE A 5 4.36 -2.51 4.66
CA PHE A 5 4.10 -1.10 4.38
C PHE A 5 2.59 -0.88 4.43
N VAL A 6 2.12 -0.21 5.48
CA VAL A 6 0.72 0.20 5.59
C VAL A 6 0.52 1.48 4.79
N LEU A 7 0.09 1.34 3.53
CA LEU A 7 -0.12 2.48 2.62
C LEU A 7 -1.48 3.14 2.88
N GLY A 8 -2.47 2.35 3.29
CA GLY A 8 -3.80 2.82 3.65
C GLY A 8 -4.50 1.77 4.51
N GLY A 9 -4.95 2.18 5.70
CA GLY A 9 -5.67 1.33 6.66
C GLY A 9 -7.16 1.67 6.75
N GLY A 10 -7.78 2.04 5.62
CA GLY A 10 -9.13 2.59 5.56
C GLY A 10 -10.24 1.75 6.18
N THR A 11 -11.39 2.40 6.34
CA THR A 11 -12.67 1.80 6.71
C THR A 11 -13.65 1.87 5.52
N PRO A 12 -14.75 1.07 5.52
CA PRO A 12 -15.74 1.10 4.44
C PRO A 12 -16.30 2.51 4.17
N THR A 13 -16.45 3.31 5.22
CA THR A 13 -16.72 4.75 5.11
C THR A 13 -15.40 5.51 5.12
N PRO A 14 -15.02 6.20 4.02
CA PRO A 14 -13.76 6.94 3.96
C PRO A 14 -13.79 8.19 4.85
N THR A 15 -12.62 8.60 5.33
CA THR A 15 -12.35 9.91 5.95
C THR A 15 -11.34 10.68 5.11
N SER A 16 -11.12 11.97 5.38
CA SER A 16 -10.14 12.75 4.63
C SER A 16 -8.73 12.14 4.68
N GLU A 17 -8.35 11.58 5.83
CA GLU A 17 -7.01 11.04 6.08
C GLU A 17 -6.92 9.51 5.89
N ARG A 18 -8.04 8.78 6.01
CA ARG A 18 -8.09 7.32 5.88
C ARG A 18 -9.09 6.92 4.81
N PHE A 19 -8.55 6.63 3.62
CA PHE A 19 -9.24 6.02 2.48
C PHE A 19 -8.98 4.53 2.40
N GLY A 20 -9.61 3.85 1.44
CA GLY A 20 -9.59 2.39 1.24
C GLY A 20 -8.22 1.71 1.42
N SER A 21 -8.29 0.44 1.80
CA SER A 21 -7.15 -0.39 2.17
C SER A 21 -6.12 -0.53 1.05
N SER A 22 -4.85 -0.52 1.43
CA SER A 22 -3.72 -0.74 0.53
C SER A 22 -2.49 -1.07 1.36
N HIS A 23 -1.86 -2.22 1.13
CA HIS A 23 -0.67 -2.67 1.85
C HIS A 23 0.34 -3.26 0.87
N ALA A 24 1.62 -3.01 1.09
CA ALA A 24 2.69 -3.73 0.40
C ALA A 24 3.46 -4.59 1.40
N LEU A 25 3.85 -5.78 0.98
CA LEU A 25 4.63 -6.73 1.77
C LEU A 25 5.91 -7.04 1.03
N ARG A 26 7.06 -6.87 1.68
CA ARG A 26 8.35 -7.26 1.13
C ARG A 26 8.83 -8.56 1.76
N ILE A 27 9.10 -9.57 0.95
CA ILE A 27 9.65 -10.85 1.39
C ILE A 27 10.83 -11.18 0.47
N GLY A 28 12.05 -11.09 1.01
CA GLY A 28 13.24 -11.16 0.17
C GLY A 28 13.26 -10.03 -0.86
N ASP A 29 13.40 -10.38 -2.14
CA ASP A 29 13.41 -9.43 -3.25
C ASP A 29 12.02 -9.20 -3.86
N GLU A 30 11.00 -9.92 -3.41
CA GLU A 30 9.64 -9.76 -3.89
C GLU A 30 8.90 -8.67 -3.12
N LEU A 31 8.16 -7.85 -3.86
CA LEU A 31 7.22 -6.88 -3.31
C LEU A 31 5.82 -7.30 -3.78
N LEU A 32 4.93 -7.55 -2.82
CA LEU A 32 3.57 -8.02 -3.08
C LEU A 32 2.59 -6.95 -2.63
N MET A 33 1.59 -6.63 -3.46
CA MET A 33 0.52 -5.71 -3.10
C MET A 33 -0.74 -6.47 -2.65
N PHE A 34 -1.27 -6.08 -1.49
CA PHE A 34 -2.56 -6.55 -0.99
C PHE A 34 -3.53 -5.36 -0.92
N ASP A 35 -4.67 -5.52 -1.60
CA ASP A 35 -5.64 -4.48 -1.94
C ASP A 35 -5.10 -3.30 -2.77
N CYS A 36 -5.99 -2.57 -3.43
CA CYS A 36 -5.64 -1.41 -4.24
C CYS A 36 -6.67 -0.29 -4.05
N GLY A 37 -6.84 0.16 -2.81
CA GLY A 37 -7.70 1.28 -2.47
C GLY A 37 -7.29 2.59 -3.15
N PRO A 38 -8.14 3.63 -3.11
CA PRO A 38 -7.92 4.87 -3.82
C PRO A 38 -6.52 5.44 -3.64
N ALA A 39 -5.89 5.84 -4.75
CA ALA A 39 -4.54 6.38 -4.82
C ALA A 39 -3.42 5.46 -4.31
N ALA A 40 -3.59 4.13 -4.32
CA ALA A 40 -2.56 3.16 -3.90
C ALA A 40 -1.21 3.37 -4.63
N THR A 41 -1.21 3.63 -5.93
CA THR A 41 0.02 3.89 -6.70
C THR A 41 0.74 5.16 -6.25
N HIS A 42 0.02 6.22 -5.95
CA HIS A 42 0.58 7.45 -5.37
C HIS A 42 1.12 7.22 -3.95
N LYS A 43 0.43 6.40 -3.14
CA LYS A 43 0.89 6.04 -1.78
C LYS A 43 2.14 5.15 -1.80
N LEU A 44 2.23 4.22 -2.76
CA LEU A 44 3.45 3.42 -3.02
C LEU A 44 4.65 4.35 -3.27
N VAL A 45 4.50 5.30 -4.18
CA VAL A 45 5.58 6.26 -4.50
C VAL A 45 5.97 7.09 -3.28
N LYS A 46 4.99 7.55 -2.48
CA LYS A 46 5.27 8.25 -1.21
C LYS A 46 6.01 7.39 -0.18
N ALA A 47 5.84 6.06 -0.23
CA ALA A 47 6.56 5.11 0.61
C ALA A 47 7.91 4.67 0.03
N GLY A 48 8.36 5.25 -1.10
CA GLY A 48 9.61 4.89 -1.76
C GLY A 48 9.55 3.58 -2.55
N LEU A 49 8.34 3.11 -2.89
CA LEU A 49 8.09 1.89 -3.66
C LEU A 49 7.58 2.25 -5.06
N PHE A 50 7.95 1.49 -6.08
CA PHE A 50 7.46 1.71 -7.44
C PHE A 50 6.31 0.76 -7.78
N PRO A 51 5.17 1.24 -8.33
CA PRO A 51 4.04 0.38 -8.71
C PRO A 51 4.36 -0.69 -9.75
N THR A 52 5.47 -0.58 -10.48
CA THR A 52 5.92 -1.58 -11.46
C THR A 52 6.65 -2.76 -10.81
N GLN A 53 6.85 -2.73 -9.50
CA GLN A 53 7.54 -3.78 -8.73
C GLN A 53 6.59 -4.67 -7.93
N VAL A 54 5.30 -4.34 -7.89
CA VAL A 54 4.26 -5.10 -7.19
C VAL A 54 3.46 -6.01 -8.11
#